data_AF-A0A9D2INM5-F1
#
_entry.id   AF-A0A9D2INM5-F1
#
_cell.length_a   1.000
_cell.length_b   1.000
_cell.length_c   1.000
_cell.angle_alpha   90.00
_cell.angle_beta   90.00
_cell.angle_gamma   90.00
#
_symmetry.space_group_name_H-M   'P 1'
#
loop_
_entity.id
_entity.type
_entity.pdbx_description
1 polymer ?
#
loop_
_entity_poly.entity_id
_entity_poly.type
_entity_poly.pdbx_seq_one_letter_code
_entity_poly.pdbx_strand_id
1 'polypeptide(L)'
;MKKITAVFLLIICIFAFSSCSPGKADDISSSGSDNTISRIETKQDKFNIFPRGDSSSVSEEAAIVSDITADDVKELEGGSPYSASDIFPEQVSGEFIAKDGFCYTAINDTQKSIYRRMDKIAAGMHTGFVVLGKYEMSDIVVAFSALRTDRPEYYWLSNQFACGYIAGSTAVAFDYKNDNIDISYLCTADERTSFNAKLKYALEKYLSSLSDDMSEYEKELVLHDALVSSIVYDKAAAADFTNNPFAFTAYGALVNGTAICEGYSRAFQLLMKCVGIDCTLITGSSKEQGHMWNKVKIENEWYNVDATWDDDDTYIFHTYFNISDKMIANDHDVHSDYSELSTEQLEKFDDFNIALPDCTSLKNNYAIINKSYISSRNDFADVTSSVLIEKAKNGICEAEFVFGEDCPLVFSLDGENSITDLLEDDDVLRSVNKHLSRSNSINNIYISGVPGSKGFLLKW
;
A
#
# COMPACT_ATOMS: atom_id res chain seq x y z
N MET A 1 -9.04 -42.34 -30.45
CA MET A 1 -9.01 -41.32 -29.39
C MET A 1 -8.12 -41.82 -28.26
N LYS A 2 -6.82 -41.51 -28.30
CA LYS A 2 -5.92 -41.75 -27.17
C LYS A 2 -6.12 -40.58 -26.20
N LYS A 3 -6.55 -40.86 -24.97
CA LYS A 3 -6.47 -39.89 -23.87
C LYS A 3 -4.98 -39.60 -23.66
N ILE A 4 -4.53 -38.43 -24.10
CA ILE A 4 -3.24 -37.90 -23.67
C ILE A 4 -3.46 -37.49 -22.21
N THR A 5 -2.90 -38.27 -21.29
CA THR A 5 -2.83 -37.89 -19.88
C THR A 5 -1.85 -36.74 -19.78
N ALA A 6 -2.35 -35.50 -19.86
CA ALA A 6 -1.58 -34.33 -19.50
C ALA A 6 -1.34 -34.38 -17.99
N VAL A 7 -0.07 -34.43 -17.58
CA VAL A 7 0.32 -34.21 -16.19
C VAL A 7 0.21 -32.71 -15.96
N PHE A 8 -0.89 -32.26 -15.37
CA PHE A 8 -1.03 -30.88 -14.90
C PHE A 8 -0.26 -30.76 -13.59
N LEU A 9 0.94 -30.16 -13.65
CA LEU A 9 1.54 -29.56 -12.46
C LEU A 9 0.96 -28.15 -12.37
N LEU A 10 -0.03 -27.98 -11.50
CA LEU A 10 -0.72 -26.72 -11.28
C LEU A 10 -0.27 -26.17 -9.93
N ILE A 11 0.37 -25.00 -9.96
CA ILE A 11 0.77 -24.26 -8.77
C ILE A 11 -0.31 -23.19 -8.57
N ILE A 12 -0.89 -23.17 -7.36
CA ILE A 12 -1.76 -22.07 -6.95
C ILE A 12 -0.87 -21.12 -6.20
N CYS A 13 -0.66 -19.93 -6.75
CA CYS A 13 -0.04 -18.83 -6.02
C CYS A 13 -1.13 -18.21 -5.17
N ILE A 14 -1.20 -18.62 -3.90
CA ILE A 14 -2.09 -18.03 -2.89
C ILE A 14 -1.34 -16.86 -2.28
N PHE A 15 -1.92 -15.67 -2.37
CA PHE A 15 -1.39 -14.46 -1.72
C PHE A 15 -2.15 -14.26 -0.41
N ALA A 16 -1.46 -14.32 0.73
CA ALA A 16 -2.04 -14.22 2.07
C ALA A 16 -1.44 -13.03 2.81
N PHE A 17 -2.11 -11.87 2.75
CA PHE A 17 -1.84 -10.81 3.70
C PHE A 17 -2.22 -11.30 5.10
N SER A 18 -1.22 -11.42 5.97
CA SER A 18 -1.46 -11.69 7.38
C SER A 18 -2.30 -10.54 7.96
N SER A 19 -3.50 -10.88 8.43
CA SER A 19 -4.58 -9.99 8.86
C SER A 19 -4.12 -8.76 9.65
N CYS A 20 -4.60 -7.58 9.27
CA CYS A 20 -4.49 -6.36 10.08
C CYS A 20 -5.60 -6.30 11.15
N SER A 21 -5.24 -5.90 12.36
CA SER A 21 -6.15 -5.43 13.39
C SER A 21 -5.40 -4.38 14.21
N PRO A 22 -5.84 -3.12 14.22
CA PRO A 22 -5.29 -2.14 15.13
C PRO A 22 -5.81 -2.44 16.55
N GLY A 23 -4.94 -2.99 17.39
CA GLY A 23 -5.22 -3.19 18.82
C GLY A 23 -5.01 -1.90 19.60
N LYS A 24 -6.08 -1.40 20.23
CA LYS A 24 -5.99 -0.49 21.38
C LYS A 24 -5.30 -1.22 22.53
N ALA A 25 -4.37 -0.55 23.20
CA ALA A 25 -3.79 -0.97 24.45
C ALA A 25 -4.84 -0.85 25.57
N ASP A 26 -5.17 -1.98 26.19
CA ASP A 26 -5.72 -2.01 27.55
C ASP A 26 -4.80 -2.88 28.40
N ASP A 27 -4.27 -2.30 29.48
CA ASP A 27 -3.41 -2.92 30.48
C ASP A 27 -4.07 -4.13 31.18
N ILE A 28 -3.26 -5.15 31.53
CA ILE A 28 -3.22 -5.80 32.85
C ILE A 28 -2.05 -6.83 32.92
N SER A 29 -1.07 -6.47 33.75
CA SER A 29 -0.11 -7.24 34.57
C SER A 29 0.32 -8.69 34.22
N SER A 30 1.65 -8.84 34.24
CA SER A 30 2.51 -10.03 34.39
C SER A 30 1.97 -11.30 35.05
N SER A 31 2.28 -12.47 34.46
CA SER A 31 3.09 -13.53 35.10
C SER A 31 3.42 -14.65 34.09
N GLY A 32 4.62 -15.20 34.16
CA GLY A 32 5.17 -16.09 33.14
C GLY A 32 4.58 -17.50 33.10
N SER A 33 4.72 -18.14 31.95
CA SER A 33 5.07 -19.56 31.76
C SER A 33 5.04 -19.89 30.27
N ASP A 34 5.90 -20.83 29.87
CA ASP A 34 5.85 -21.58 28.62
C ASP A 34 4.42 -21.68 28.07
N ASN A 35 4.19 -21.26 26.83
CA ASN A 35 3.10 -21.80 26.02
C ASN A 35 3.43 -21.69 24.53
N THR A 36 3.75 -22.86 24.00
CA THR A 36 3.40 -23.33 22.65
C THR A 36 2.31 -22.49 22.00
N ILE A 37 2.64 -21.84 20.89
CA ILE A 37 1.67 -21.16 20.01
C ILE A 37 0.73 -22.23 19.48
N SER A 38 -0.42 -22.39 20.14
CA SER A 38 -1.54 -23.16 19.63
C SER A 38 -2.14 -22.38 18.47
N ARG A 39 -1.80 -22.82 17.25
CA ARG A 39 -2.48 -22.43 16.02
C ARG A 39 -4.00 -22.49 16.24
N ILE A 40 -4.67 -21.36 16.02
CA ILE A 40 -6.11 -21.35 15.75
C ILE A 40 -6.28 -22.04 14.40
N GLU A 41 -6.72 -23.29 14.42
CA GLU A 41 -7.16 -24.04 13.23
C GLU A 41 -8.44 -23.38 12.69
N THR A 42 -8.29 -22.37 11.83
CA THR A 42 -9.34 -22.00 10.88
C THR A 42 -9.35 -23.07 9.77
N LYS A 43 -10.54 -23.40 9.25
CA LYS A 43 -10.76 -24.48 8.26
C LYS A 43 -10.14 -24.18 6.88
N GLN A 44 -8.83 -24.05 6.81
CA GLN A 44 -8.05 -23.79 5.60
C GLN A 44 -7.22 -25.01 5.14
N ASP A 45 -7.38 -26.17 5.78
CA ASP A 45 -6.74 -27.41 5.35
C ASP A 45 -7.54 -28.13 4.26
N LYS A 46 -7.34 -27.71 3.00
CA LYS A 46 -7.36 -28.59 1.81
C LYS A 46 -6.55 -28.00 0.64
N PHE A 47 -5.26 -27.74 0.84
CA PHE A 47 -4.32 -27.75 -0.29
C PHE A 47 -3.10 -28.60 0.08
N ASN A 48 -3.19 -29.88 -0.29
CA ASN A 48 -2.04 -30.78 -0.28
C ASN A 48 -1.02 -30.29 -1.33
N ILE A 49 0.13 -29.84 -0.85
CA ILE A 49 1.37 -29.76 -1.62
C ILE A 49 2.00 -31.18 -1.64
N PHE A 50 2.82 -31.47 -2.68
CA PHE A 50 3.82 -32.57 -2.85
C PHE A 50 3.42 -33.77 -3.74
N PRO A 51 4.38 -34.46 -4.44
CA PRO A 51 5.84 -34.52 -4.20
C PRO A 51 6.79 -34.30 -5.40
N ARG A 52 8.07 -34.10 -5.04
CA ARG A 52 9.29 -34.19 -5.88
C ARG A 52 9.25 -35.37 -6.84
N GLY A 53 9.61 -35.11 -8.11
CA GLY A 53 10.04 -36.12 -9.07
C GLY A 53 11.47 -35.79 -9.53
N ASP A 54 12.33 -36.81 -9.50
CA ASP A 54 13.78 -36.77 -9.69
C ASP A 54 14.29 -35.95 -10.89
N SER A 55 15.46 -35.37 -10.66
CA SER A 55 16.37 -34.83 -11.66
C SER A 55 16.74 -35.86 -12.72
N SER A 56 16.62 -35.50 -14.00
CA SER A 56 17.56 -35.98 -15.01
C SER A 56 17.65 -35.02 -16.19
N SER A 57 18.81 -34.36 -16.27
CA SER A 57 19.50 -33.86 -17.46
C SER A 57 18.68 -33.08 -18.50
N VAL A 58 18.87 -31.77 -18.52
CA VAL A 58 18.87 -31.02 -19.79
C VAL A 58 20.22 -30.34 -19.91
N SER A 59 21.07 -30.90 -20.76
CA SER A 59 22.25 -30.25 -21.29
C SER A 59 21.94 -29.63 -22.65
N GLU A 60 22.56 -28.46 -22.84
CA GLU A 60 22.95 -27.81 -24.09
C GLU A 60 21.98 -26.86 -24.81
N GLU A 61 22.52 -25.65 -24.93
CA GLU A 61 22.27 -24.57 -25.88
C GLU A 61 21.05 -23.68 -25.66
N ALA A 62 21.32 -22.66 -24.83
CA ALA A 62 20.63 -21.38 -24.83
C ALA A 62 20.53 -20.81 -26.25
N ALA A 63 19.35 -20.90 -26.85
CA ALA A 63 18.95 -19.98 -27.90
C ALA A 63 18.45 -18.71 -27.22
N ILE A 64 19.27 -17.67 -27.26
CA ILE A 64 18.86 -16.28 -27.02
C ILE A 64 17.71 -16.01 -27.99
N VAL A 65 16.47 -15.93 -27.49
CA VAL A 65 15.36 -15.42 -28.28
C VAL A 65 15.52 -13.91 -28.33
N SER A 66 16.19 -13.46 -29.39
CA SER A 66 16.25 -12.08 -29.82
C SER A 66 14.84 -11.51 -30.00
N ASP A 67 14.60 -10.37 -29.37
CA ASP A 67 13.55 -9.37 -29.66
C ASP A 67 12.15 -9.92 -29.94
N ILE A 68 11.41 -10.23 -28.86
CA ILE A 68 9.94 -10.29 -28.93
C ILE A 68 9.43 -8.85 -28.99
N THR A 69 8.90 -8.44 -30.14
CA THR A 69 8.34 -7.10 -30.33
C THR A 69 6.86 -7.07 -29.92
N ALA A 70 6.29 -5.87 -29.78
CA ALA A 70 4.86 -5.68 -29.45
C ALA A 70 3.89 -6.39 -30.43
N ASP A 71 4.36 -6.79 -31.62
CA ASP A 71 3.61 -7.49 -32.65
C ASP A 71 3.49 -9.02 -32.44
N ASP A 72 4.27 -9.62 -31.53
CA ASP A 72 4.17 -11.05 -31.19
C ASP A 72 2.96 -11.39 -30.29
N VAL A 73 2.08 -10.41 -30.05
CA VAL A 73 0.85 -10.52 -29.24
C VAL A 73 -0.37 -10.89 -30.09
N LYS A 74 -0.16 -11.44 -31.28
CA LYS A 74 -1.23 -11.70 -32.26
C LYS A 74 -2.12 -12.92 -31.98
N GLU A 75 -2.12 -13.48 -30.77
CA GLU A 75 -2.90 -14.67 -30.41
C GLU A 75 -3.63 -14.57 -29.04
N LEU A 76 -4.14 -13.40 -28.66
CA LEU A 76 -5.17 -13.31 -27.61
C LEU A 76 -6.52 -13.06 -28.27
N GLU A 77 -7.18 -14.12 -28.74
CA GLU A 77 -8.56 -14.05 -29.23
C GLU A 77 -9.54 -14.13 -28.04
N GLY A 78 -10.51 -13.22 -27.97
CA GLY A 78 -11.53 -13.16 -26.90
C GLY A 78 -11.29 -12.09 -25.84
N GLY A 79 -12.16 -12.01 -24.82
CA GLY A 79 -12.09 -11.04 -23.73
C GLY A 79 -13.08 -9.86 -23.83
N SER A 80 -13.34 -9.21 -22.70
CA SER A 80 -14.13 -7.98 -22.58
C SER A 80 -13.24 -6.75 -22.78
N PRO A 81 -13.59 -5.81 -23.68
CA PRO A 81 -12.79 -4.64 -23.93
C PRO A 81 -12.64 -3.78 -22.68
N TYR A 82 -11.42 -3.27 -22.46
CA TYR A 82 -11.11 -2.28 -21.45
C TYR A 82 -10.35 -1.13 -22.10
N SER A 83 -10.71 0.10 -21.72
CA SER A 83 -10.03 1.31 -22.13
C SER A 83 -9.80 2.19 -20.90
N ALA A 84 -8.71 2.94 -20.88
CA ALA A 84 -8.48 3.92 -19.84
C ALA A 84 -9.60 4.96 -19.69
N SER A 85 -10.31 5.29 -20.78
CA SER A 85 -11.48 6.18 -20.77
C SER A 85 -12.63 5.68 -19.89
N ASP A 86 -12.64 4.39 -19.56
CA ASP A 86 -13.67 3.77 -18.73
C ASP A 86 -13.54 4.23 -17.27
N ILE A 87 -12.32 4.51 -16.81
CA ILE A 87 -12.02 4.81 -15.41
C ILE A 87 -11.41 6.19 -15.18
N PHE A 88 -10.57 6.67 -16.10
CA PHE A 88 -9.83 7.92 -15.89
C PHE A 88 -10.68 9.09 -16.38
N PRO A 89 -10.83 10.14 -15.54
CA PRO A 89 -11.48 11.40 -15.95
C PRO A 89 -10.76 12.07 -17.12
N GLU A 90 -11.48 12.85 -17.93
CA GLU A 90 -10.91 13.51 -19.13
C GLU A 90 -9.78 14.50 -18.81
N GLN A 91 -9.78 15.05 -17.59
CA GLN A 91 -8.75 15.96 -17.09
C GLN A 91 -7.40 15.27 -16.82
N VAL A 92 -7.36 13.94 -16.76
CA VAL A 92 -6.12 13.18 -16.59
C VAL A 92 -5.42 13.05 -17.95
N SER A 93 -4.15 13.44 -18.01
CA SER A 93 -3.36 13.39 -19.25
C SER A 93 -3.26 11.98 -19.81
N GLY A 94 -3.57 11.83 -21.10
CA GLY A 94 -3.43 10.56 -21.83
C GLY A 94 -1.98 10.04 -21.88
N GLU A 95 -0.99 10.94 -21.88
CA GLU A 95 0.43 10.56 -21.78
C GLU A 95 0.72 9.87 -20.45
N PHE A 96 0.11 10.36 -19.37
CA PHE A 96 0.32 9.81 -18.03
C PHE A 96 -0.42 8.50 -17.82
N ILE A 97 -1.63 8.36 -18.38
CA ILE A 97 -2.36 7.09 -18.45
C ILE A 97 -1.54 6.02 -19.17
N ALA A 98 -0.85 6.42 -20.24
CA ALA A 98 -0.01 5.53 -21.05
C ALA A 98 1.39 5.31 -20.46
N LYS A 99 1.77 6.06 -19.42
CA LYS A 99 3.08 5.94 -18.77
C LYS A 99 3.23 4.54 -18.19
N ASP A 100 4.43 3.99 -18.37
CA ASP A 100 4.79 2.72 -17.77
C ASP A 100 4.84 2.83 -16.24
N GLY A 101 4.37 1.79 -15.57
CA GLY A 101 4.39 1.74 -14.11
C GLY A 101 5.81 1.64 -13.54
N PHE A 102 5.95 2.00 -12.27
CA PHE A 102 7.23 2.02 -11.58
C PHE A 102 7.91 0.65 -11.62
N CYS A 103 7.20 -0.41 -11.21
CA CYS A 103 7.74 -1.76 -11.16
C CYS A 103 8.08 -2.28 -12.56
N TYR A 104 7.27 -1.97 -13.57
CA TYR A 104 7.56 -2.31 -14.96
C TYR A 104 8.93 -1.78 -15.40
N THR A 105 9.32 -0.58 -15.01
CA THR A 105 10.63 -0.02 -15.39
C THR A 105 11.80 -0.73 -14.71
N ALA A 106 11.57 -1.32 -13.53
CA ALA A 106 12.58 -1.96 -12.68
C ALA A 106 12.86 -3.44 -12.99
N ILE A 107 11.92 -4.13 -13.63
CA ILE A 107 12.05 -5.57 -13.96
C ILE A 107 12.82 -5.81 -15.28
N ASN A 108 13.33 -7.04 -15.46
CA ASN A 108 14.12 -7.41 -16.65
C ASN A 108 13.25 -7.58 -17.91
N ASP A 109 13.85 -7.67 -19.09
CA ASP A 109 13.12 -7.71 -20.37
C ASP A 109 12.20 -8.95 -20.53
N THR A 110 12.62 -10.10 -19.99
CA THR A 110 11.78 -11.31 -19.93
C THR A 110 10.52 -11.04 -19.11
N GLN A 111 10.68 -10.48 -17.91
CA GLN A 111 9.60 -10.14 -16.99
C GLN A 111 8.69 -9.06 -17.58
N LYS A 112 9.24 -8.05 -18.28
CA LYS A 112 8.45 -7.04 -19.03
C LYS A 112 7.59 -7.67 -20.10
N SER A 113 8.12 -8.63 -20.86
CA SER A 113 7.37 -9.35 -21.89
C SER A 113 6.18 -10.11 -21.28
N ILE A 114 6.42 -10.81 -20.16
CA ILE A 114 5.37 -11.52 -19.41
C ILE A 114 4.34 -10.53 -18.86
N TYR A 115 4.78 -9.45 -18.22
CA TYR A 115 3.93 -8.38 -17.68
C TYR A 115 2.96 -7.88 -18.74
N ARG A 116 3.42 -7.54 -19.96
CA ARG A 116 2.55 -6.99 -21.01
C ARG A 116 1.51 -7.98 -21.50
N ARG A 117 1.84 -9.27 -21.50
CA ARG A 117 0.88 -10.34 -21.82
C ARG A 117 -0.17 -10.44 -20.71
N MET A 118 0.26 -10.46 -19.45
CA MET A 118 -0.64 -10.51 -18.29
C MET A 118 -1.52 -9.27 -18.16
N ASP A 119 -1.00 -8.08 -18.46
CA ASP A 119 -1.74 -6.81 -18.52
C ASP A 119 -2.90 -6.90 -19.52
N LYS A 120 -2.65 -7.42 -20.73
CA LYS A 120 -3.71 -7.66 -21.73
C LYS A 120 -4.73 -8.70 -21.29
N ILE A 121 -4.30 -9.78 -20.66
CA ILE A 121 -5.19 -10.83 -20.12
C ILE A 121 -6.10 -10.24 -19.03
N ALA A 122 -5.53 -9.46 -18.10
CA ALA A 122 -6.25 -8.83 -17.00
C ALA A 122 -7.20 -7.73 -17.50
N ALA A 123 -6.75 -6.85 -18.40
CA ALA A 123 -7.56 -5.83 -19.05
C ALA A 123 -8.71 -6.46 -19.86
N GLY A 124 -8.45 -7.58 -20.56
CA GLY A 124 -9.45 -8.33 -21.30
C GLY A 124 -10.37 -9.20 -20.45
N MET A 125 -10.15 -9.32 -19.13
CA MET A 125 -10.85 -10.28 -18.26
C MET A 125 -10.97 -11.69 -18.87
N HIS A 126 -9.86 -12.22 -19.40
CA HIS A 126 -9.88 -13.54 -20.03
C HIS A 126 -10.15 -14.65 -19.01
N THR A 127 -11.02 -15.58 -19.39
CA THR A 127 -11.37 -16.75 -18.58
C THR A 127 -10.55 -17.98 -18.99
N GLY A 128 -10.16 -18.79 -18.02
CA GLY A 128 -9.36 -20.00 -18.22
C GLY A 128 -7.87 -19.70 -18.40
N PHE A 129 -7.11 -20.75 -18.74
CA PHE A 129 -5.67 -20.65 -18.92
C PHE A 129 -5.30 -20.05 -20.28
N VAL A 130 -4.40 -19.08 -20.23
CA VAL A 130 -3.75 -18.46 -21.39
C VAL A 130 -2.27 -18.84 -21.39
N VAL A 131 -1.79 -19.40 -22.49
CA VAL A 131 -0.39 -19.82 -22.65
C VAL A 131 0.50 -18.59 -22.81
N LEU A 132 1.53 -18.49 -21.96
CA LEU A 132 2.50 -17.40 -22.01
C LEU A 132 3.69 -17.74 -22.89
N GLY A 133 4.21 -18.98 -22.85
CA GLY A 133 5.43 -19.34 -23.58
C GLY A 133 6.32 -20.27 -22.76
N LYS A 134 7.63 -20.24 -22.96
CA LYS A 134 8.58 -20.98 -22.11
C LYS A 134 9.28 -19.97 -21.21
N TYR A 135 8.84 -19.90 -19.96
CA TYR A 135 9.38 -18.99 -18.95
C TYR A 135 9.61 -19.74 -17.63
N GLU A 136 10.50 -19.21 -16.80
CA GLU A 136 10.66 -19.65 -15.41
C GLU A 136 9.46 -19.17 -14.58
N MET A 137 9.08 -19.94 -13.55
CA MET A 137 7.92 -19.59 -12.74
C MET A 137 8.16 -18.33 -11.91
N SER A 138 9.38 -18.13 -11.40
CA SER A 138 9.75 -16.89 -10.69
C SER A 138 9.60 -15.64 -11.54
N ASP A 139 9.87 -15.71 -12.86
CA ASP A 139 9.68 -14.56 -13.75
C ASP A 139 8.20 -14.21 -13.92
N ILE A 140 7.32 -15.21 -13.88
CA ILE A 140 5.86 -15.02 -13.92
C ILE A 140 5.37 -14.38 -12.61
N VAL A 141 5.88 -14.85 -11.46
CA VAL A 141 5.51 -14.28 -10.15
C VAL A 141 5.95 -12.82 -10.05
N VAL A 142 7.20 -12.50 -10.42
CA VAL A 142 7.71 -11.13 -10.41
C VAL A 142 6.90 -10.23 -11.36
N ALA A 143 6.58 -10.72 -12.57
CA ALA A 143 5.79 -9.96 -13.53
C ALA A 143 4.34 -9.71 -13.04
N PHE A 144 3.71 -10.69 -12.37
CA PHE A 144 2.39 -10.51 -11.77
C PHE A 144 2.42 -9.52 -10.61
N SER A 145 3.40 -9.63 -9.72
CA SER A 145 3.58 -8.68 -8.60
C SER A 145 3.77 -7.26 -9.12
N ALA A 146 4.61 -7.07 -10.15
CA ALA A 146 4.78 -5.78 -10.81
C ALA A 146 3.47 -5.26 -11.41
N LEU A 147 2.70 -6.10 -12.12
CA LEU A 147 1.42 -5.72 -12.71
C LEU A 147 0.42 -5.23 -11.66
N ARG A 148 0.28 -6.00 -10.57
CA ARG A 148 -0.62 -5.69 -9.48
C ARG A 148 -0.22 -4.40 -8.76
N THR A 149 1.07 -4.13 -8.61
CA THR A 149 1.58 -2.90 -8.00
C THR A 149 1.38 -1.68 -8.91
N ASP A 150 1.57 -1.83 -10.21
CA ASP A 150 1.48 -0.71 -11.16
C ASP A 150 0.05 -0.34 -11.60
N ARG A 151 -0.90 -1.26 -11.40
CA ARG A 151 -2.29 -1.16 -11.88
C ARG A 151 -3.31 -1.17 -10.72
N PRO A 152 -3.27 -0.21 -9.78
CA PRO A 152 -4.29 -0.10 -8.74
C PRO A 152 -5.71 0.09 -9.32
N GLU A 153 -5.80 0.54 -10.58
CA GLU A 153 -7.05 0.65 -11.30
C GLU A 153 -7.72 -0.69 -11.68
N TYR A 154 -6.97 -1.80 -11.70
CA TYR A 154 -7.49 -3.14 -11.99
C TYR A 154 -8.12 -3.77 -10.73
N TYR A 155 -9.07 -3.08 -10.12
CA TYR A 155 -9.74 -3.54 -8.90
C TYR A 155 -10.50 -4.87 -9.08
N TRP A 156 -10.77 -5.30 -10.31
CA TRP A 156 -11.40 -6.59 -10.58
C TRP A 156 -10.43 -7.76 -10.47
N LEU A 157 -9.12 -7.51 -10.51
CA LEU A 157 -8.09 -8.53 -10.39
C LEU A 157 -7.98 -8.99 -8.92
N SER A 158 -8.08 -10.29 -8.70
CA SER A 158 -7.84 -10.88 -7.38
C SER A 158 -6.36 -10.79 -7.00
N ASN A 159 -6.07 -10.86 -5.70
CA ASN A 159 -4.71 -11.08 -5.22
C ASN A 159 -4.18 -12.47 -5.63
N GLN A 160 -5.02 -13.41 -6.09
CA GLN A 160 -4.63 -14.76 -6.48
C GLN A 160 -4.66 -14.98 -7.99
N PHE A 161 -3.75 -15.83 -8.48
CA PHE A 161 -3.78 -16.34 -9.84
C PHE A 161 -3.32 -17.79 -9.90
N ALA A 162 -3.74 -18.50 -10.95
CA ALA A 162 -3.25 -19.85 -11.22
C ALA A 162 -2.14 -19.80 -12.27
N CYS A 163 -1.09 -20.61 -12.06
CA CYS A 163 0.00 -20.76 -13.01
C CYS A 163 0.42 -22.24 -13.12
N GLY A 164 0.85 -22.66 -14.31
CA GLY A 164 1.28 -24.03 -14.52
C GLY A 164 1.74 -24.30 -15.94
N TYR A 165 1.87 -25.58 -16.29
CA TYR A 165 2.34 -25.99 -17.60
C TYR A 165 1.24 -26.61 -18.46
N ILE A 166 1.12 -26.13 -19.70
CA ILE A 166 0.27 -26.69 -20.77
C ILE A 166 1.16 -27.02 -21.96
N ALA A 167 1.19 -28.29 -22.34
CA ALA A 167 2.00 -28.78 -23.48
C ALA A 167 3.49 -28.37 -23.45
N GLY A 168 4.08 -28.24 -22.25
CA GLY A 168 5.48 -27.85 -22.07
C GLY A 168 5.75 -26.33 -22.12
N SER A 169 4.69 -25.52 -22.13
CA SER A 169 4.74 -24.06 -22.00
C SER A 169 4.06 -23.63 -20.70
N THR A 170 4.51 -22.54 -20.09
CA THR A 170 3.84 -21.90 -18.97
C THR A 170 2.54 -21.25 -19.41
N ALA A 171 1.54 -21.28 -18.53
CA ALA A 171 0.22 -20.69 -18.72
C ALA A 171 -0.29 -20.09 -17.41
N VAL A 172 -1.13 -19.06 -17.51
CA VAL A 172 -1.72 -18.36 -16.36
C VAL A 172 -3.24 -18.23 -16.51
N ALA A 173 -3.95 -18.14 -15.39
CA ALA A 173 -5.38 -17.82 -15.35
C ALA A 173 -5.69 -16.89 -14.17
N PHE A 174 -6.49 -15.86 -14.43
CA PHE A 174 -7.03 -14.95 -13.41
C PHE A 174 -8.51 -15.20 -13.10
N ASP A 175 -9.17 -16.01 -13.94
CA ASP A 175 -10.50 -16.54 -13.72
C ASP A 175 -10.51 -18.00 -14.16
N TYR A 176 -10.63 -18.93 -13.21
CA TYR A 176 -10.63 -20.36 -13.44
C TYR A 176 -11.30 -21.11 -12.29
N LYS A 177 -12.23 -21.99 -12.66
CA LYS A 177 -12.96 -22.82 -11.70
C LYS A 177 -12.95 -24.30 -12.08
N ASN A 178 -12.65 -25.15 -11.11
CA ASN A 178 -12.85 -26.59 -11.15
C ASN A 178 -13.23 -27.13 -9.76
N ASP A 179 -13.30 -28.44 -9.60
CA ASP A 179 -13.73 -29.06 -8.33
C ASP A 179 -12.84 -28.71 -7.10
N ASN A 180 -11.61 -28.23 -7.30
CA ASN A 180 -10.63 -27.95 -6.24
C ASN A 180 -10.10 -26.51 -6.25
N ILE A 181 -10.39 -25.72 -7.28
CA ILE A 181 -9.83 -24.37 -7.49
C ILE A 181 -10.94 -23.44 -7.91
N ASP A 182 -11.06 -22.31 -7.23
CA ASP A 182 -11.99 -21.24 -7.58
C ASP A 182 -11.24 -19.91 -7.47
N ILE A 183 -10.73 -19.45 -8.61
CA ILE A 183 -10.11 -18.14 -8.76
C ILE A 183 -11.06 -17.36 -9.66
N SER A 184 -11.62 -16.27 -9.16
CA SER A 184 -12.56 -15.45 -9.92
C SER A 184 -12.12 -14.00 -9.87
N TYR A 185 -12.40 -13.25 -10.93
CA TYR A 185 -12.39 -11.79 -10.85
C TYR A 185 -13.41 -11.31 -9.79
N LEU A 186 -13.13 -10.18 -9.15
CA LEU A 186 -14.00 -9.63 -8.09
C LEU A 186 -15.35 -9.13 -8.63
N CYS A 187 -15.46 -8.90 -9.93
CA CYS A 187 -16.71 -8.61 -10.61
C CYS A 187 -16.73 -9.28 -12.00
N THR A 188 -17.91 -9.37 -12.59
CA THR A 188 -18.07 -9.78 -13.99
C THR A 188 -17.72 -8.65 -14.97
N ALA A 189 -17.56 -8.99 -16.25
CA ALA A 189 -17.32 -8.02 -17.31
C ALA A 189 -18.46 -6.98 -17.45
N ASP A 190 -19.71 -7.40 -17.28
CA ASP A 190 -20.89 -6.53 -17.35
C ASP A 190 -20.95 -5.57 -16.15
N GLU A 191 -20.63 -6.07 -14.94
CA GLU A 191 -20.55 -5.23 -13.74
C GLU A 191 -19.40 -4.23 -13.81
N ARG A 192 -18.26 -4.63 -14.38
CA ARG A 192 -17.08 -3.77 -14.54
C ARG A 192 -17.41 -2.46 -15.24
N THR A 193 -18.27 -2.46 -16.26
CA THR A 193 -18.68 -1.22 -16.94
C THR A 193 -19.37 -0.25 -15.98
N SER A 194 -20.30 -0.74 -15.15
CA SER A 194 -20.97 0.11 -14.16
C SER A 194 -20.03 0.54 -13.04
N PHE A 195 -19.09 -0.32 -12.63
CA PHE A 195 -18.15 -0.02 -11.56
C PHE A 195 -17.11 1.00 -12.03
N ASN A 196 -16.60 0.87 -13.26
CA ASN A 196 -15.71 1.84 -13.88
C ASN A 196 -16.33 3.25 -13.91
N ALA A 197 -17.62 3.37 -14.27
CA ALA A 197 -18.32 4.66 -14.23
C ALA A 197 -18.40 5.27 -12.82
N LYS A 198 -18.60 4.44 -11.79
CA LYS A 198 -18.61 4.90 -10.38
C LYS A 198 -17.21 5.32 -9.92
N LEU A 199 -16.19 4.55 -10.28
CA LEU A 199 -14.80 4.86 -9.96
C LEU A 199 -14.38 6.18 -10.63
N LYS A 200 -14.71 6.36 -11.90
CA LYS A 200 -14.48 7.61 -12.64
C LYS A 200 -15.13 8.80 -11.94
N TYR A 201 -16.40 8.68 -11.55
CA TYR A 201 -17.11 9.73 -10.83
C TYR A 201 -16.47 10.04 -9.46
N ALA A 202 -16.03 9.01 -8.72
CA ALA A 202 -15.31 9.20 -7.46
C ALA A 202 -14.00 9.97 -7.70
N LEU A 203 -13.19 9.57 -8.68
CA LEU A 203 -11.95 10.27 -9.04
C LEU A 203 -12.23 11.74 -9.43
N GLU A 204 -13.27 12.02 -10.22
CA GLU A 204 -13.68 13.39 -10.55
C GLU A 204 -13.96 14.23 -9.30
N LYS A 205 -14.63 13.66 -8.29
CA LYS A 205 -14.91 14.33 -7.02
C LYS A 205 -13.63 14.69 -6.27
N TYR A 206 -12.69 13.74 -6.13
CA TYR A 206 -11.40 14.01 -5.49
C TYR A 206 -10.59 15.07 -6.23
N LEU A 207 -10.55 14.99 -7.57
CA LEU A 207 -9.78 15.94 -8.38
C LEU A 207 -10.42 17.34 -8.41
N SER A 208 -11.72 17.46 -8.14
CA SER A 208 -12.43 18.75 -8.14
C SER A 208 -12.02 19.71 -7.01
N SER A 209 -11.33 19.22 -5.97
CA SER A 209 -10.79 20.06 -4.91
C SER A 209 -9.42 20.66 -5.24
N LEU A 210 -8.85 20.32 -6.39
CA LEU A 210 -7.54 20.79 -6.82
C LEU A 210 -7.65 22.05 -7.68
N SER A 211 -6.64 22.90 -7.60
CA SER A 211 -6.42 24.00 -8.53
C SER A 211 -5.11 23.81 -9.31
N ASP A 212 -5.05 24.36 -10.52
CA ASP A 212 -3.91 24.17 -11.43
C ASP A 212 -2.59 24.74 -10.88
N ASP A 213 -2.67 25.74 -9.99
CA ASP A 213 -1.53 26.42 -9.36
C ASP A 213 -0.99 25.72 -8.12
N MET A 214 -1.65 24.65 -7.64
CA MET A 214 -1.12 23.83 -6.54
C MET A 214 0.17 23.12 -6.94
N SER A 215 1.16 23.20 -6.04
CA SER A 215 2.37 22.38 -6.07
C SER A 215 2.06 20.88 -5.93
N GLU A 216 3.04 20.02 -6.21
CA GLU A 216 2.91 18.57 -5.99
C GLU A 216 2.58 18.25 -4.52
N TYR A 217 3.24 18.91 -3.58
CA TYR A 217 2.97 18.78 -2.14
C TYR A 217 1.53 19.17 -1.78
N GLU A 218 1.03 20.30 -2.29
CA GLU A 218 -0.33 20.76 -1.99
C GLU A 218 -1.38 19.81 -2.57
N LYS A 219 -1.17 19.30 -3.79
CA LYS A 219 -2.05 18.29 -4.40
C LYS A 219 -2.07 17.00 -3.61
N GLU A 220 -0.89 16.54 -3.21
CA GLU A 220 -0.73 15.35 -2.39
C GLU A 220 -1.50 15.48 -1.06
N LEU A 221 -1.26 16.57 -0.32
CA LEU A 221 -1.88 16.81 0.99
C LEU A 221 -3.42 16.89 0.88
N VAL A 222 -3.94 17.64 -0.10
CA VAL A 222 -5.39 17.76 -0.30
C VAL A 222 -6.03 16.40 -0.62
N LEU A 223 -5.38 15.60 -1.46
CA LEU A 223 -5.89 14.27 -1.83
C LEU A 223 -5.75 13.25 -0.71
N HIS A 224 -4.66 13.31 0.05
CA HIS A 224 -4.45 12.50 1.26
C HIS A 224 -5.57 12.74 2.27
N ASP A 225 -5.79 14.00 2.66
CA ASP A 225 -6.79 14.35 3.68
C ASP A 225 -8.21 14.01 3.22
N ALA A 226 -8.51 14.26 1.94
CA ALA A 226 -9.77 13.85 1.35
C ALA A 226 -9.97 12.34 1.39
N LEU A 227 -8.91 11.55 1.16
CA LEU A 227 -8.96 10.09 1.17
C LEU A 227 -9.19 9.57 2.59
N VAL A 228 -8.35 9.97 3.54
CA VAL A 228 -8.42 9.55 4.95
C VAL A 228 -9.80 9.88 5.53
N SER A 229 -10.30 11.10 5.31
CA SER A 229 -11.61 11.51 5.82
C SER A 229 -12.82 10.79 5.21
N SER A 230 -12.63 10.05 4.11
CA SER A 230 -13.72 9.43 3.35
C SER A 230 -13.84 7.92 3.58
N ILE A 231 -12.94 7.31 4.35
CA ILE A 231 -12.87 5.85 4.52
C ILE A 231 -13.16 5.45 5.96
N VAL A 232 -13.85 4.32 6.12
CA VAL A 232 -13.97 3.59 7.37
C VAL A 232 -13.17 2.29 7.28
N TYR A 233 -12.23 2.11 8.21
CA TYR A 233 -11.38 0.92 8.24
C TYR A 233 -12.18 -0.38 8.46
N ASP A 234 -12.07 -1.33 7.53
CA ASP A 234 -12.83 -2.59 7.54
C ASP A 234 -12.13 -3.69 8.34
N LYS A 235 -12.36 -3.69 9.66
CA LYS A 235 -11.79 -4.70 10.57
C LYS A 235 -12.26 -6.13 10.26
N ALA A 236 -13.45 -6.29 9.67
CA ALA A 236 -13.98 -7.62 9.33
C ALA A 236 -13.26 -8.18 8.10
N ALA A 237 -13.04 -7.35 7.08
CA ALA A 237 -12.24 -7.70 5.92
C ALA A 237 -10.78 -7.98 6.30
N ALA A 238 -10.24 -7.18 7.22
CA ALA A 238 -8.87 -7.34 7.68
C ALA A 238 -8.64 -8.68 8.41
N ALA A 239 -9.65 -9.17 9.15
CA ALA A 239 -9.61 -10.48 9.79
C ALA A 239 -9.88 -11.65 8.83
N ASP A 240 -10.72 -11.44 7.82
CA ASP A 240 -11.05 -12.43 6.80
C ASP A 240 -11.43 -11.73 5.48
N PHE A 241 -10.55 -11.87 4.49
CA PHE A 241 -10.70 -11.30 3.14
C PHE A 241 -12.06 -11.60 2.51
N THR A 242 -12.66 -12.77 2.80
CA THR A 242 -13.92 -13.19 2.18
C THR A 242 -15.13 -12.37 2.62
N ASN A 243 -15.02 -11.61 3.74
CA ASN A 243 -16.08 -10.72 4.20
C ASN A 243 -16.31 -9.54 3.24
N ASN A 244 -15.23 -8.96 2.73
CA ASN A 244 -15.29 -7.84 1.80
C ASN A 244 -14.01 -7.75 0.95
N PRO A 245 -13.92 -8.50 -0.16
CA PRO A 245 -12.77 -8.47 -1.06
C PRO A 245 -12.45 -7.07 -1.63
N PHE A 246 -13.47 -6.22 -1.81
CA PHE A 246 -13.27 -4.86 -2.33
C PHE A 246 -12.51 -3.95 -1.37
N ALA A 247 -12.50 -4.24 -0.05
CA ALA A 247 -11.74 -3.46 0.94
C ALA A 247 -10.22 -3.45 0.69
N PHE A 248 -9.72 -4.40 -0.11
CA PHE A 248 -8.31 -4.54 -0.50
C PHE A 248 -7.99 -3.80 -1.81
N THR A 249 -8.93 -3.02 -2.36
CA THR A 249 -8.81 -2.39 -3.67
C THR A 249 -9.00 -0.89 -3.61
N ALA A 250 -8.47 -0.16 -4.59
CA ALA A 250 -8.75 1.27 -4.75
C ALA A 250 -10.25 1.55 -4.89
N TYR A 251 -11.03 0.60 -5.43
CA TYR A 251 -12.48 0.74 -5.55
C TYR A 251 -13.19 0.76 -4.18
N GLY A 252 -12.80 -0.13 -3.26
CA GLY A 252 -13.36 -0.15 -1.91
C GLY A 252 -13.15 1.17 -1.19
N ALA A 253 -11.91 1.69 -1.23
CA ALA A 253 -11.56 2.97 -0.65
C ALA A 253 -12.30 4.15 -1.32
N LEU A 254 -12.15 4.31 -2.64
CA LEU A 254 -12.63 5.51 -3.35
C LEU A 254 -14.15 5.55 -3.56
N VAL A 255 -14.79 4.39 -3.74
CA VAL A 255 -16.22 4.29 -4.09
C VAL A 255 -17.06 3.81 -2.93
N ASN A 256 -16.64 2.75 -2.23
CA ASN A 256 -17.43 2.20 -1.13
C ASN A 256 -17.19 2.93 0.19
N GLY A 257 -16.11 3.72 0.31
CA GLY A 257 -15.74 4.40 1.56
C GLY A 257 -15.33 3.41 2.66
N THR A 258 -14.84 2.23 2.29
CA THR A 258 -14.38 1.22 3.25
C THR A 258 -13.21 0.42 2.69
N ALA A 259 -12.15 0.31 3.48
CA ALA A 259 -10.92 -0.33 3.05
C ALA A 259 -10.09 -0.84 4.23
N ILE A 260 -9.11 -1.67 3.92
CA ILE A 260 -7.95 -1.96 4.77
C ILE A 260 -6.70 -1.30 4.19
N CYS A 261 -5.53 -1.46 4.84
CA CYS A 261 -4.29 -0.79 4.43
C CYS A 261 -3.97 -0.92 2.91
N GLU A 262 -4.15 -2.10 2.33
CA GLU A 262 -3.98 -2.32 0.89
C GLU A 262 -4.91 -1.42 0.04
N GLY A 263 -6.17 -1.29 0.44
CA GLY A 263 -7.14 -0.43 -0.26
C GLY A 263 -6.81 1.06 -0.14
N TYR A 264 -6.36 1.54 1.04
CA TYR A 264 -5.89 2.92 1.23
C TYR A 264 -4.71 3.20 0.29
N SER A 265 -3.71 2.33 0.31
CA SER A 265 -2.45 2.54 -0.41
C SER A 265 -2.63 2.47 -1.93
N ARG A 266 -3.51 1.60 -2.41
CA ARG A 266 -3.90 1.54 -3.84
C ARG A 266 -4.71 2.76 -4.26
N ALA A 267 -5.62 3.24 -3.41
CA ALA A 267 -6.40 4.45 -3.70
C ALA A 267 -5.50 5.69 -3.75
N PHE A 268 -4.60 5.85 -2.77
CA PHE A 268 -3.63 6.93 -2.74
C PHE A 268 -2.74 6.90 -4.00
N GLN A 269 -2.20 5.72 -4.35
CA GLN A 269 -1.42 5.55 -5.58
C GLN A 269 -2.23 5.94 -6.83
N LEU A 270 -3.50 5.54 -6.92
CA LEU A 270 -4.36 5.88 -8.06
C LEU A 270 -4.67 7.38 -8.13
N LEU A 271 -4.85 8.05 -6.99
CA LEU A 271 -5.03 9.50 -6.91
C LEU A 271 -3.75 10.24 -7.33
N MET A 272 -2.57 9.83 -6.84
CA MET A 272 -1.28 10.38 -7.27
C MET A 272 -1.07 10.20 -8.77
N LYS A 273 -1.45 9.02 -9.28
CA LYS A 273 -1.43 8.73 -10.72
C LYS A 273 -2.33 9.68 -11.51
N CYS A 274 -3.50 10.08 -10.97
CA CYS A 274 -4.37 11.03 -11.65
C CYS A 274 -3.80 12.45 -11.77
N VAL A 275 -2.91 12.85 -10.84
CA VAL A 275 -2.30 14.18 -10.81
C VAL A 275 -0.87 14.22 -11.34
N GLY A 276 -0.37 13.11 -11.88
CA GLY A 276 0.93 13.05 -12.52
C GLY A 276 2.11 12.81 -11.56
N ILE A 277 1.85 12.41 -10.32
CA ILE A 277 2.85 12.19 -9.27
C ILE A 277 3.22 10.71 -9.25
N ASP A 278 4.52 10.41 -9.26
CA ASP A 278 5.01 9.04 -9.20
C ASP A 278 4.79 8.46 -7.80
N CYS A 279 4.14 7.30 -7.74
CA CYS A 279 3.81 6.61 -6.50
C CYS A 279 3.84 5.09 -6.68
N THR A 280 4.43 4.38 -5.73
CA THR A 280 4.48 2.91 -5.70
C THR A 280 4.03 2.37 -4.35
N LEU A 281 3.58 1.13 -4.32
CA LEU A 281 3.20 0.42 -3.09
C LEU A 281 4.46 -0.15 -2.41
N ILE A 282 4.43 -0.24 -1.09
CA ILE A 282 5.37 -1.02 -0.29
C ILE A 282 4.60 -2.12 0.41
N THR A 283 5.11 -3.35 0.34
CA THR A 283 4.67 -4.43 1.21
C THR A 283 5.65 -4.59 2.36
N GLY A 284 5.12 -4.72 3.57
CA GLY A 284 5.91 -4.85 4.78
C GLY A 284 5.07 -5.36 5.94
N SER A 285 5.50 -5.02 7.14
CA SER A 285 4.72 -5.22 8.35
C SER A 285 4.78 -4.01 9.26
N SER A 286 3.78 -3.86 10.12
CA SER A 286 3.79 -2.92 11.23
C SER A 286 3.04 -3.52 12.41
N LYS A 287 3.53 -3.31 13.64
CA LYS A 287 3.02 -3.97 14.85
C LYS A 287 2.83 -5.48 14.65
N GLU A 288 3.84 -6.13 14.03
CA GLU A 288 3.88 -7.57 13.74
C GLU A 288 2.80 -8.10 12.79
N GLN A 289 2.12 -7.23 12.05
CA GLN A 289 1.05 -7.58 11.11
C GLN A 289 1.41 -7.14 9.71
N GLY A 290 0.99 -7.92 8.70
CA GLY A 290 1.20 -7.57 7.30
C GLY A 290 0.59 -6.20 7.01
N HIS A 291 1.32 -5.36 6.31
CA HIS A 291 0.92 -3.98 6.08
C HIS A 291 1.37 -3.48 4.71
N MET A 292 0.64 -2.50 4.18
CA MET A 292 0.95 -1.89 2.89
C MET A 292 0.75 -0.39 2.97
N TRP A 293 1.76 0.35 2.52
CA TRP A 293 1.77 1.82 2.44
C TRP A 293 2.41 2.26 1.11
N ASN A 294 2.79 3.53 0.97
CA ASN A 294 3.29 4.09 -0.28
C ASN A 294 4.68 4.70 -0.17
N LYS A 295 5.43 4.68 -1.29
CA LYS A 295 6.44 5.69 -1.60
C LYS A 295 5.93 6.61 -2.69
N VAL A 296 6.14 7.91 -2.51
CA VAL A 296 5.66 8.97 -3.41
C VAL A 296 6.78 9.96 -3.69
N LYS A 297 6.84 10.45 -4.92
CA LYS A 297 7.89 11.34 -5.40
C LYS A 297 7.40 12.77 -5.51
N ILE A 298 7.88 13.64 -4.63
CA ILE A 298 7.53 15.07 -4.59
C ILE A 298 8.77 15.90 -4.87
N GLU A 299 8.71 16.73 -5.90
CA GLU A 299 9.80 17.63 -6.34
C GLU A 299 11.15 16.91 -6.55
N ASN A 300 11.10 15.69 -7.09
CA ASN A 300 12.23 14.77 -7.34
C ASN A 300 12.78 13.99 -6.16
N GLU A 301 12.27 14.19 -4.95
CA GLU A 301 12.64 13.42 -3.77
C GLU A 301 11.55 12.39 -3.46
N TRP A 302 11.95 11.21 -2.99
CA TRP A 302 11.02 10.17 -2.57
C TRP A 302 10.77 10.23 -1.06
N TYR A 303 9.52 9.95 -0.69
CA TYR A 303 9.06 9.91 0.69
C TYR A 303 8.18 8.70 0.93
N ASN A 304 8.12 8.24 2.18
CA ASN A 304 7.09 7.30 2.62
C ASN A 304 5.82 8.08 3.01
N VAL A 305 4.67 7.52 2.66
CA VAL A 305 3.33 7.96 3.10
C VAL A 305 2.52 6.77 3.56
N ASP A 306 1.92 6.86 4.74
CA ASP A 306 0.98 5.86 5.26
C ASP A 306 -0.36 6.48 5.67
N ALA A 307 -1.27 6.58 4.70
CA ALA A 307 -2.62 7.08 4.92
C ALA A 307 -3.46 6.22 5.88
N THR A 308 -3.08 4.97 6.14
CA THR A 308 -3.82 4.10 7.07
C THR A 308 -3.50 4.46 8.51
N TRP A 309 -2.22 4.76 8.79
CA TRP A 309 -1.79 5.14 10.14
C TRP A 309 -2.04 6.61 10.46
N ASP A 310 -2.23 7.43 9.43
CA ASP A 310 -2.71 8.80 9.56
C ASP A 310 -4.24 8.90 9.76
N ASP A 311 -4.97 7.78 9.64
CA ASP A 311 -6.42 7.69 9.89
C ASP A 311 -6.74 7.39 11.36
N ASP A 312 -7.30 8.37 12.07
CA ASP A 312 -7.97 8.19 13.35
C ASP A 312 -9.46 8.51 13.24
N ASP A 313 -10.30 7.77 13.97
CA ASP A 313 -11.76 7.92 14.00
C ASP A 313 -12.23 9.38 14.21
N THR A 314 -11.39 10.22 14.81
CA THR A 314 -11.71 11.60 15.22
C THR A 314 -10.77 12.68 14.70
N TYR A 315 -9.68 12.33 14.01
CA TYR A 315 -8.66 13.26 13.57
C TYR A 315 -7.84 12.70 12.39
N ILE A 316 -7.40 13.57 11.48
CA ILE A 316 -6.49 13.20 10.39
C ILE A 316 -5.10 13.59 10.85
N PHE A 317 -4.25 12.60 11.12
CA PHE A 317 -2.85 12.84 11.42
C PHE A 317 -2.06 13.05 10.13
N HIS A 318 -0.85 13.58 10.28
CA HIS A 318 0.15 13.71 9.22
C HIS A 318 1.51 13.21 9.70
N THR A 319 1.48 12.29 10.66
CA THR A 319 2.65 11.75 11.33
C THR A 319 3.45 10.88 10.37
N TYR A 320 2.75 10.19 9.47
CA TYR A 320 3.35 9.36 8.43
C TYR A 320 3.32 10.05 7.06
N PHE A 321 3.06 11.35 7.00
CA PHE A 321 3.04 12.13 5.75
C PHE A 321 4.44 12.64 5.37
N ASN A 322 4.94 12.13 4.26
CA ASN A 322 6.25 12.45 3.68
C ASN A 322 7.42 12.27 4.65
N ILE A 323 7.60 11.06 5.16
CA ILE A 323 8.67 10.70 6.10
C ILE A 323 9.82 9.93 5.44
N SER A 324 11.01 10.00 6.03
CA SER A 324 12.19 9.26 5.57
C SER A 324 12.09 7.76 5.90
N ASP A 325 12.89 6.94 5.23
CA ASP A 325 13.03 5.50 5.54
C ASP A 325 13.45 5.27 7.00
N LYS A 326 14.26 6.17 7.55
CA LYS A 326 14.70 6.11 8.95
C LYS A 326 13.57 6.39 9.94
N MET A 327 12.65 7.30 9.61
CA MET A 327 11.49 7.58 10.45
C MET A 327 10.49 6.44 10.45
N ILE A 328 10.15 5.92 9.26
CA ILE A 328 9.14 4.86 9.17
C ILE A 328 9.63 3.54 9.77
N ALA A 329 10.95 3.27 9.73
CA ALA A 329 11.58 2.12 10.38
C ALA A 329 11.46 2.09 11.91
N ASN A 330 10.88 3.11 12.54
CA ASN A 330 10.61 3.11 13.98
C ASN A 330 9.53 2.08 14.36
N ASP A 331 8.54 1.86 13.49
CA ASP A 331 7.38 0.99 13.74
C ASP A 331 6.91 0.21 12.50
N HIS A 332 7.62 0.32 11.38
CA HIS A 332 7.41 -0.46 10.17
C HIS A 332 8.65 -1.25 9.78
N ASP A 333 8.44 -2.47 9.29
CA ASP A 333 9.47 -3.31 8.70
C ASP A 333 9.18 -3.51 7.22
N VAL A 334 10.11 -3.12 6.35
CA VAL A 334 10.00 -3.31 4.90
C VAL A 334 10.38 -4.75 4.54
N HIS A 335 9.55 -5.44 3.76
CA HIS A 335 9.90 -6.76 3.26
C HIS A 335 10.98 -6.71 2.18
N SER A 336 11.70 -7.81 2.00
CA SER A 336 12.82 -7.93 1.08
C SER A 336 12.49 -7.50 -0.36
N ASP A 337 13.50 -6.99 -1.04
CA ASP A 337 13.45 -6.78 -2.47
C ASP A 337 13.52 -8.12 -3.21
N TYR A 338 12.80 -8.25 -4.33
CA TYR A 338 12.78 -9.48 -5.13
C TYR A 338 14.18 -9.93 -5.60
N SER A 339 15.11 -8.98 -5.80
CA SER A 339 16.48 -9.27 -6.22
C SER A 339 17.34 -9.93 -5.13
N GLU A 340 16.89 -9.88 -3.87
CA GLU A 340 17.54 -10.52 -2.72
C GLU A 340 17.05 -11.96 -2.49
N LEU A 341 16.01 -12.37 -3.22
CA LEU A 341 15.34 -13.65 -3.06
C LEU A 341 15.81 -14.68 -4.08
N SER A 342 15.96 -15.93 -3.64
CA SER A 342 16.15 -17.06 -4.56
C SER A 342 14.87 -17.39 -5.34
N THR A 343 15.00 -18.11 -6.46
CA THR A 343 13.86 -18.63 -7.24
C THR A 343 12.86 -19.39 -6.37
N GLU A 344 13.34 -20.26 -5.47
CA GLU A 344 12.47 -21.03 -4.56
C GLU A 344 11.73 -20.13 -3.57
N GLN A 345 12.34 -19.01 -3.16
CA GLN A 345 11.66 -18.01 -2.31
C GLN A 345 10.62 -17.23 -3.12
N LEU A 346 10.95 -16.75 -4.31
CA LEU A 346 10.00 -16.04 -5.17
C LEU A 346 8.77 -16.88 -5.54
N GLU A 347 8.93 -18.21 -5.66
CA GLU A 347 7.82 -19.12 -5.96
C GLU A 347 6.94 -19.43 -4.74
N LYS A 348 7.38 -19.08 -3.52
CA LYS A 348 6.71 -19.39 -2.25
C LYS A 348 6.27 -18.16 -1.45
N PHE A 349 6.96 -17.04 -1.63
CA PHE A 349 6.71 -15.77 -0.95
C PHE A 349 6.07 -14.79 -1.93
N ASP A 350 4.94 -14.26 -1.49
CA ASP A 350 4.06 -13.31 -2.14
C ASP A 350 4.35 -11.85 -1.74
N ASP A 351 4.96 -11.66 -0.57
CA ASP A 351 5.16 -10.35 0.02
C ASP A 351 6.63 -9.88 -0.12
N PHE A 352 6.99 -9.44 -1.32
CA PHE A 352 8.28 -8.80 -1.62
C PHE A 352 8.10 -7.49 -2.38
N ASN A 353 9.13 -6.65 -2.36
CA ASN A 353 9.14 -5.38 -3.07
C ASN A 353 9.96 -5.42 -4.37
N ILE A 354 9.77 -4.44 -5.25
CA ILE A 354 10.47 -4.35 -6.53
C ILE A 354 11.14 -2.98 -6.66
N ALA A 355 12.46 -2.96 -6.46
CA ALA A 355 13.37 -1.83 -6.59
C ALA A 355 12.86 -0.55 -5.92
N LEU A 356 12.52 -0.61 -4.63
CA LEU A 356 12.03 0.56 -3.90
C LEU A 356 13.06 1.71 -3.94
N PRO A 357 12.62 2.95 -4.16
CA PRO A 357 13.51 4.10 -4.15
C PRO A 357 13.85 4.51 -2.71
N ASP A 358 15.06 5.03 -2.48
CA ASP A 358 15.47 5.52 -1.15
C ASP A 358 14.72 6.82 -0.77
N CYS A 359 14.20 6.87 0.46
CA CYS A 359 13.55 8.05 1.01
C CYS A 359 14.43 8.68 2.09
N THR A 360 15.27 9.65 1.72
CA THR A 360 16.24 10.29 2.64
C THR A 360 15.92 11.75 2.93
N SER A 361 15.03 12.36 2.15
CA SER A 361 14.64 13.75 2.31
C SER A 361 13.56 13.90 3.39
N LEU A 362 13.57 15.04 4.07
CA LEU A 362 12.46 15.49 4.93
C LEU A 362 11.90 16.84 4.46
N LYS A 363 12.34 17.36 3.30
CA LYS A 363 11.96 18.70 2.82
C LYS A 363 10.44 18.91 2.78
N ASN A 364 9.70 17.89 2.34
CA ASN A 364 8.25 17.91 2.22
C ASN A 364 7.53 17.19 3.39
N ASN A 365 8.24 16.90 4.48
CA ASN A 365 7.61 16.37 5.69
C ASN A 365 6.62 17.40 6.27
N TYR A 366 5.43 16.94 6.66
CA TYR A 366 4.37 17.82 7.13
C TYR A 366 4.78 18.68 8.34
N ALA A 367 5.41 18.08 9.35
CA ALA A 367 5.83 18.80 10.55
C ALA A 367 6.98 19.79 10.29
N ILE A 368 7.84 19.52 9.29
CA ILE A 368 8.87 20.48 8.87
C ILE A 368 8.23 21.70 8.21
N ILE A 369 7.30 21.50 7.27
CA ILE A 369 6.59 22.59 6.60
C ILE A 369 5.79 23.42 7.60
N ASN A 370 5.15 22.77 8.57
CA ASN A 370 4.34 23.41 9.60
C ASN A 370 5.13 23.88 10.83
N LYS A 371 6.47 23.75 10.81
CA LYS A 371 7.39 24.14 11.91
C LYS A 371 7.07 23.48 13.26
N SER A 372 6.46 22.30 13.24
CA SER A 372 6.11 21.49 14.41
C SER A 372 7.01 20.24 14.58
N TYR A 373 8.13 20.19 13.85
CA TYR A 373 9.13 19.13 13.94
C TYR A 373 10.08 19.35 15.13
N ILE A 374 10.18 18.36 16.03
CA ILE A 374 10.98 18.41 17.26
C ILE A 374 12.23 17.56 17.10
N SER A 375 13.35 18.19 16.75
CA SER A 375 14.57 17.47 16.37
C SER A 375 15.29 16.80 17.54
N SER A 376 15.12 17.35 18.75
CA SER A 376 15.70 16.82 19.98
C SER A 376 14.84 17.18 21.18
N ARG A 377 15.12 16.55 22.33
CA ARG A 377 14.48 16.92 23.61
C ARG A 377 14.63 18.40 23.94
N ASN A 378 15.80 18.99 23.66
CA ASN A 378 16.09 20.38 24.01
C ASN A 378 15.23 21.37 23.20
N ASP A 379 14.74 20.97 22.03
CA ASP A 379 13.91 21.82 21.18
C ASP A 379 12.42 21.74 21.55
N PHE A 380 12.04 20.76 22.39
CA PHE A 380 10.64 20.45 22.69
C PHE A 380 9.86 21.68 23.14
N ALA A 381 10.35 22.37 24.18
CA ALA A 381 9.66 23.50 24.78
C ALA A 381 9.56 24.69 23.81
N ASP A 382 10.63 24.98 23.07
CA ASP A 382 10.72 26.11 22.15
C ASP A 382 9.81 25.92 20.92
N VAL A 383 9.87 24.74 20.28
CA VAL A 383 9.02 24.41 19.13
C VAL A 383 7.56 24.37 19.55
N THR A 384 7.23 23.64 20.61
CA THR A 384 5.85 23.50 21.09
C THR A 384 5.25 24.84 21.46
N SER A 385 5.95 25.65 22.25
CA SER A 385 5.45 26.98 22.64
C SER A 385 5.23 27.89 21.44
N SER A 386 6.16 27.89 20.48
CA SER A 386 6.08 28.75 19.30
C SER A 386 4.86 28.43 18.42
N VAL A 387 4.65 27.13 18.15
CA VAL A 387 3.51 26.66 17.34
C VAL A 387 2.18 26.92 18.06
N LEU A 388 2.08 26.61 19.35
CA LEU A 388 0.87 26.85 20.13
C LEU A 388 0.49 28.34 20.17
N ILE A 389 1.48 29.24 20.35
CA ILE A 389 1.25 30.70 20.33
C ILE A 389 0.71 31.14 18.97
N GLU A 390 1.29 30.64 17.86
CA GLU A 390 0.85 30.99 16.52
C GLU A 390 -0.57 30.51 16.24
N LYS A 391 -0.85 29.23 16.51
CA LYS A 391 -2.18 28.63 16.31
C LYS A 391 -3.24 29.36 17.14
N ALA A 392 -2.96 29.62 18.42
CA ALA A 392 -3.88 30.32 19.31
C ALA A 392 -4.16 31.77 18.85
N LYS A 393 -3.17 32.48 18.29
CA LYS A 393 -3.37 33.84 17.72
C LYS A 393 -4.29 33.83 16.50
N ASN A 394 -4.33 32.72 15.77
CA ASN A 394 -5.19 32.52 14.60
C ASN A 394 -6.54 31.84 14.95
N GLY A 395 -6.83 31.64 16.25
CA GLY A 395 -8.08 31.02 16.69
C GLY A 395 -8.15 29.50 16.47
N ILE A 396 -7.00 28.86 16.23
CA ILE A 396 -6.88 27.40 16.10
C ILE A 396 -6.52 26.84 17.48
N CYS A 397 -7.24 25.81 17.91
CA CYS A 397 -7.14 25.21 19.25
C CYS A 397 -6.49 23.82 19.25
N GLU A 398 -5.76 23.48 18.19
CA GLU A 398 -5.06 22.21 18.06
C GLU A 398 -3.76 22.34 17.23
N ALA A 399 -2.80 21.48 17.54
CA ALA A 399 -1.51 21.42 16.86
C ALA A 399 -0.91 20.02 16.94
N GLU A 400 -0.52 19.48 15.78
CA GLU A 400 0.23 18.24 15.65
C GLU A 400 1.73 18.51 15.62
N PHE A 401 2.48 17.65 16.30
CA PHE A 401 3.93 17.68 16.42
C PHE A 401 4.49 16.31 16.07
N VAL A 402 5.69 16.30 15.49
CA VAL A 402 6.39 15.06 15.14
C VAL A 402 7.81 15.13 15.68
N PHE A 403 8.22 14.12 16.45
CA PHE A 403 9.58 13.92 16.88
C PHE A 403 10.46 13.52 15.71
N GLY A 404 11.65 14.11 15.64
CA GLY A 404 12.55 13.86 14.53
C GLY A 404 13.19 12.48 14.52
N GLU A 405 13.77 12.12 13.38
CA GLU A 405 14.38 10.81 13.14
C GLU A 405 15.50 10.44 14.12
N ASP A 406 16.24 11.41 14.63
CA ASP A 406 17.28 11.22 15.66
C ASP A 406 16.80 11.53 17.08
N CYS A 407 15.55 11.98 17.23
CA CYS A 407 14.98 12.24 18.53
C CYS A 407 14.63 10.89 19.19
N PRO A 408 15.15 10.60 20.39
CA PRO A 408 14.85 9.32 21.07
C PRO A 408 13.42 9.26 21.61
N LEU A 409 12.68 10.36 21.54
CA LEU A 409 11.31 10.46 22.02
C LEU A 409 10.34 9.79 21.03
N VAL A 410 9.28 9.25 21.61
CA VAL A 410 8.09 8.71 20.94
C VAL A 410 6.87 9.14 21.76
N PHE A 411 5.68 9.03 21.19
CA PHE A 411 4.45 9.30 21.91
C PHE A 411 4.21 8.25 23.01
N SER A 412 4.24 8.72 24.28
CA SER A 412 3.83 7.95 25.46
C SER A 412 3.15 8.88 26.47
N LEU A 413 2.09 8.37 27.10
CA LEU A 413 1.40 9.05 28.21
C LEU A 413 1.97 8.68 29.59
N ASP A 414 2.62 7.52 29.68
CA ASP A 414 3.12 6.95 30.94
C ASP A 414 4.64 6.68 30.87
N GLY A 415 5.27 6.72 32.05
CA GLY A 415 6.71 6.46 32.23
C GLY A 415 7.59 7.71 32.12
N GLU A 416 8.87 7.56 32.44
CA GLU A 416 9.84 8.65 32.33
C GLU A 416 9.92 9.13 30.88
N ASN A 417 9.86 10.45 30.68
CA ASN A 417 9.88 11.10 29.38
C ASN A 417 8.57 10.97 28.60
N SER A 418 7.46 10.71 29.31
CA SER A 418 6.14 10.88 28.74
C SER A 418 5.94 12.31 28.25
N ILE A 419 4.99 12.52 27.33
CA ILE A 419 4.64 13.88 26.89
C ILE A 419 4.12 14.70 28.05
N THR A 420 3.44 14.06 29.00
CA THR A 420 2.97 14.66 30.24
C THR A 420 4.15 15.23 31.05
N ASP A 421 5.19 14.41 31.28
CA ASP A 421 6.41 14.85 31.98
C ASP A 421 7.08 16.03 31.26
N LEU A 422 7.20 15.95 29.92
CA LEU A 422 7.84 16.99 29.11
C LEU A 422 7.09 18.33 29.14
N LEU A 423 5.76 18.30 29.27
CA LEU A 423 4.95 19.50 29.43
C LEU A 423 4.98 20.07 30.85
N GLU A 424 5.24 19.23 31.86
CA GLU A 424 5.32 19.61 33.27
C GLU A 424 6.70 20.16 33.69
N ASP A 425 7.78 19.60 33.15
CA ASP A 425 9.17 19.93 33.50
C ASP A 425 9.54 21.38 33.10
N ASP A 426 8.92 21.92 32.04
CA ASP A 426 9.46 23.08 31.32
C ASP A 426 8.45 24.16 30.92
N ASP A 427 7.48 24.47 31.80
CA ASP A 427 6.73 25.74 31.73
C ASP A 427 6.07 26.06 30.37
N VAL A 428 5.87 25.09 29.46
CA VAL A 428 5.41 25.33 28.08
C VAL A 428 4.12 26.16 28.11
N LEU A 429 3.15 25.74 28.92
CA LEU A 429 1.91 26.47 29.14
C LEU A 429 2.11 27.86 29.76
N ARG A 430 3.06 28.01 30.69
CA ARG A 430 3.36 29.33 31.29
C ARG A 430 3.99 30.26 30.25
N SER A 431 4.90 29.74 29.43
CA SER A 431 5.55 30.45 28.32
C SER A 431 4.54 30.89 27.28
N VAL A 432 3.64 29.99 26.86
CA VAL A 432 2.55 30.29 25.92
C VAL A 432 1.64 31.38 26.50
N ASN A 433 1.13 31.20 27.72
CA ASN A 433 0.23 32.17 28.35
C ASN A 433 0.83 33.54 28.58
N LYS A 434 2.15 33.64 28.77
CA LYS A 434 2.86 34.92 28.89
C LYS A 434 2.81 35.76 27.60
N HIS A 435 2.71 35.11 26.43
CA HIS A 435 2.72 35.75 25.12
C HIS A 435 1.33 35.94 24.49
N LEU A 436 0.29 35.47 25.16
CA LEU A 436 -1.10 35.59 24.75
C LEU A 436 -1.84 36.66 25.57
N SER A 437 -2.86 37.27 24.98
CA SER A 437 -3.79 38.12 25.74
C SER A 437 -4.59 37.26 26.73
N ARG A 438 -5.17 37.88 27.76
CA ARG A 438 -6.05 37.18 28.73
C ARG A 438 -7.22 36.45 28.07
N SER A 439 -7.71 36.94 26.93
CA SER A 439 -8.81 36.30 26.18
C SER A 439 -8.36 35.04 25.43
N ASN A 440 -7.06 34.89 25.17
CA ASN A 440 -6.48 33.81 24.38
C ASN A 440 -5.65 32.85 25.24
N SER A 441 -5.67 33.02 26.57
CA SER A 441 -4.90 32.15 27.48
C SER A 441 -5.42 30.72 27.45
N ILE A 442 -4.49 29.77 27.40
CA ILE A 442 -4.71 28.34 27.43
C ILE A 442 -4.78 27.88 28.88
N ASN A 443 -5.87 27.22 29.28
CA ASN A 443 -6.04 26.75 30.66
C ASN A 443 -5.76 25.25 30.82
N ASN A 444 -6.03 24.44 29.79
CA ASN A 444 -5.84 23.00 29.78
C ASN A 444 -5.31 22.57 28.42
N ILE A 445 -4.56 21.46 28.37
CA ILE A 445 -4.19 20.78 27.14
C ILE A 445 -4.65 19.33 27.23
N TYR A 446 -5.30 18.86 26.17
CA TYR A 446 -5.59 17.47 25.91
C TYR A 446 -4.55 16.92 24.94
N ILE A 447 -4.05 15.73 25.23
CA ILE A 447 -2.98 15.09 24.46
C ILE A 447 -3.56 13.81 23.84
N SER A 448 -3.30 13.60 22.56
CA SER A 448 -3.62 12.36 21.85
C SER A 448 -2.50 12.01 20.87
N GLY A 449 -2.49 10.77 20.40
CA GLY A 449 -1.49 10.28 19.47
C GLY A 449 -1.53 8.75 19.41
N VAL A 450 -0.77 8.18 18.49
CA VAL A 450 -0.62 6.73 18.38
C VAL A 450 0.53 6.28 19.28
N PRO A 451 0.28 5.45 20.32
CA PRO A 451 1.34 5.01 21.24
C PRO A 451 2.54 4.39 20.50
N GLY A 452 3.74 4.84 20.84
CA GLY A 452 5.00 4.41 20.22
C GLY A 452 5.35 5.10 18.90
N SER A 453 4.43 5.86 18.31
CA SER A 453 4.71 6.63 17.08
C SER A 453 5.59 7.86 17.37
N LYS A 454 6.05 8.51 16.31
CA LYS A 454 6.77 9.78 16.41
C LYS A 454 5.85 11.00 16.56
N GLY A 455 4.54 10.85 16.38
CA GLY A 455 3.60 11.96 16.31
C GLY A 455 2.68 12.08 17.51
N PHE A 456 2.29 13.31 17.83
CA PHE A 456 1.30 13.60 18.85
C PHE A 456 0.55 14.89 18.57
N LEU A 457 -0.66 14.98 19.11
CA LEU A 457 -1.59 16.07 18.95
C LEU A 457 -1.88 16.71 20.31
N LEU A 458 -1.80 18.03 20.35
CA LEU A 458 -2.24 18.84 21.49
C LEU A 458 -3.50 19.61 21.10
N LYS A 459 -4.54 19.57 21.95
CA LYS A 459 -5.78 20.36 21.83
C LYS A 459 -6.01 21.20 23.09
N TRP A 460 -6.59 22.40 23.00
CA TRP A 460 -6.71 23.29 24.18
C TRP A 460 -7.90 24.23 24.23
#